data_AF-A0A3D1WQG4-F1
#
_entry.id   AF-A0A3D1WQG4-F1
#
_cell.length_a   1.000
_cell.length_b   1.000
_cell.length_c   1.000
_cell.angle_alpha   90.00
_cell.angle_beta   90.00
_cell.angle_gamma   90.00
#
_symmetry.space_group_name_H-M   'P 1'
#
loop_
_entity.id
_entity.type
_entity.pdbx_description
1 polymer ?
#
loop_
_entity_poly.entity_id
_entity_poly.type
_entity_poly.pdbx_seq_one_letter_code
_entity_poly.pdbx_strand_id
1 'polypeptide(L)'
;MDKSDNAEVRHPSHYQSDGMECIEAMYRVSPEMAVYFSAGSALKYLDRAGLKDDEITDLRKAKECWHMAKRMMLRKAVEDGKD
;
A
#
# COMPACT_ATOMS: atom_id res chain seq x y z
N MET A 1 -24.13 -10.01 9.24
CA MET A 1 -23.62 -10.01 7.85
C MET A 1 -23.21 -8.58 7.59
N ASP A 2 -21.95 -8.27 7.84
CA ASP A 2 -21.41 -6.92 7.67
C ASP A 2 -20.23 -7.02 6.70
N LYS A 3 -20.41 -6.43 5.53
CA LYS A 3 -19.56 -6.59 4.33
C LYS A 3 -19.17 -5.21 3.76
N SER A 4 -19.14 -4.16 4.58
CA SER A 4 -18.87 -2.80 4.09
C SER A 4 -17.47 -2.28 4.40
N ASP A 5 -16.87 -2.61 5.54
CA ASP A 5 -15.70 -1.83 6.03
C ASP A 5 -14.33 -2.23 5.45
N ASN A 6 -14.24 -3.30 4.66
CA ASN A 6 -12.95 -3.86 4.25
C ASN A 6 -12.51 -3.43 2.84
N ALA A 7 -13.46 -2.99 1.99
CA ALA A 7 -13.18 -2.68 0.59
C ALA A 7 -12.51 -1.30 0.41
N GLU A 8 -12.98 -0.28 1.13
CA GLU A 8 -12.42 1.08 1.09
C GLU A 8 -10.97 1.15 1.59
N VAL A 9 -10.59 0.21 2.45
CA VAL A 9 -9.25 0.16 3.05
C VAL A 9 -8.26 -0.62 2.17
N ARG A 10 -8.73 -1.68 1.50
CA ARG A 10 -7.84 -2.57 0.74
C ARG A 10 -7.69 -2.19 -0.73
N HIS A 11 -8.75 -1.72 -1.38
CA HIS A 11 -8.78 -1.48 -2.84
C HIS A 11 -9.85 -0.46 -3.22
N PRO A 12 -9.64 0.85 -3.02
CA PRO A 12 -10.59 1.83 -3.52
C PRO A 12 -10.67 1.73 -5.05
N SER A 13 -11.87 1.51 -5.59
CA SER A 13 -12.10 1.25 -7.03
C SER A 13 -11.57 2.34 -7.95
N HIS A 14 -11.41 3.57 -7.45
CA HIS A 14 -10.85 4.70 -8.21
C HIS A 14 -9.32 4.65 -8.39
N TYR A 15 -8.60 3.70 -7.78
CA TYR A 15 -7.17 3.45 -8.04
C TYR A 15 -6.92 2.29 -9.02
N GLN A 16 -7.98 1.67 -9.54
CA GLN A 16 -7.91 0.66 -10.59
C GLN A 16 -8.25 1.28 -11.94
N SER A 17 -7.27 1.34 -12.84
CA SER A 17 -7.51 1.58 -14.27
C SER A 17 -7.12 0.31 -15.03
N ASP A 18 -7.99 -0.18 -15.91
CA ASP A 18 -7.78 -1.38 -16.73
C ASP A 18 -7.35 -2.64 -15.94
N GLY A 19 -7.86 -2.81 -14.71
CA GLY A 19 -7.57 -3.98 -13.88
C GLY A 19 -6.17 -4.01 -13.25
N MET A 20 -5.40 -2.92 -13.37
CA MET A 20 -4.10 -2.75 -12.72
C MET A 20 -4.20 -1.76 -11.57
N GLU A 21 -3.77 -2.18 -10.38
CA GLU A 21 -3.59 -1.29 -9.24
C GLU A 21 -2.47 -0.28 -9.53
N CYS A 22 -2.68 0.99 -9.16
CA CYS A 22 -1.69 2.05 -9.35
C CYS A 22 -0.30 1.67 -8.84
N ILE A 23 -0.21 0.97 -7.71
CA ILE A 23 1.08 0.56 -7.15
C ILE A 23 1.81 -0.50 -7.98
N GLU A 24 1.08 -1.35 -8.72
CA GLU A 24 1.66 -2.30 -9.66
C GLU A 24 2.20 -1.57 -10.90
N ALA A 25 1.48 -0.56 -11.39
CA ALA A 25 1.98 0.31 -12.45
C ALA A 25 3.26 1.04 -12.00
N MET A 26 3.28 1.59 -10.78
CA MET A 26 4.47 2.22 -10.20
C MET A 26 5.63 1.22 -10.11
N TYR A 27 5.40 0.00 -9.65
CA TYR A 27 6.45 -1.02 -9.54
C TYR A 27 7.08 -1.35 -10.90
N ARG A 28 6.26 -1.43 -11.96
CA ARG A 28 6.75 -1.68 -13.33
C ARG A 28 7.61 -0.54 -13.88
N VAL A 29 7.34 0.69 -13.46
CA VAL A 29 8.16 1.86 -13.83
C VAL A 29 9.44 1.92 -12.99
N SER A 30 9.31 1.76 -11.68
CA SER A 30 10.43 1.69 -10.74
C SER A 30 10.00 0.93 -9.47
N PRO A 31 10.61 -0.23 -9.20
CA PRO A 31 10.41 -0.96 -7.96
C PRO A 31 10.68 -0.11 -6.71
N GLU A 32 11.73 0.71 -6.75
CA GLU A 32 12.12 1.61 -5.65
C GLU A 32 11.03 2.66 -5.38
N MET A 33 10.47 3.25 -6.44
CA MET A 33 9.38 4.22 -6.32
C MET A 33 8.18 3.60 -5.62
N ALA A 34 7.78 2.38 -6.00
CA ALA A 34 6.66 1.69 -5.37
C ALA A 34 6.96 1.38 -3.88
N VAL A 35 8.16 0.88 -3.58
CA VAL A 35 8.61 0.61 -2.20
C VAL A 35 8.55 1.87 -1.34
N TYR A 36 9.16 2.96 -1.79
CA TYR A 36 9.24 4.20 -1.01
C TYR A 36 7.88 4.89 -0.87
N PHE A 37 7.04 4.85 -1.90
CA PHE A 37 5.69 5.37 -1.83
C PHE A 37 4.84 4.62 -0.79
N SER A 38 4.88 3.29 -0.79
CA SER A 38 4.15 2.48 0.20
C SER A 38 4.68 2.69 1.61
N ALA A 39 6.01 2.77 1.80
CA ALA A 39 6.61 3.04 3.11
C ALA A 39 6.27 4.46 3.62
N GLY A 40 6.36 5.47 2.77
CA GLY A 40 5.98 6.85 3.09
C GLY A 40 4.49 6.98 3.41
N SER A 41 3.64 6.24 2.69
CA SER A 41 2.21 6.16 3.00
C SER A 41 1.94 5.53 4.37
N ALA A 42 2.70 4.49 4.74
CA ALA A 42 2.60 3.90 6.08
C ALA A 42 2.98 4.91 7.16
N LEU A 43 4.10 5.61 7.00
CA LEU A 43 4.55 6.65 7.92
C LEU A 43 3.51 7.77 8.06
N LYS A 44 2.96 8.26 6.94
CA LYS A 44 1.89 9.26 6.91
C LYS A 44 0.68 8.84 7.75
N TYR A 45 0.24 7.58 7.65
CA TYR A 45 -0.92 7.11 8.42
C TYR A 45 -0.60 6.89 9.90
N LEU A 46 0.64 6.52 10.25
CA LEU A 46 1.08 6.47 11.65
C LEU A 46 1.09 7.87 12.28
N ASP A 47 1.68 8.84 11.58
CA ASP A 47 1.74 10.24 12.02
C ASP A 47 0.35 10.87 12.17
N ARG A 48 -0.59 10.48 11.30
CA ARG A 48 -1.97 10.99 11.30
C ARG A 48 -2.90 10.33 12.31
N ALA A 49 -2.54 9.19 12.89
CA ALA A 49 -3.46 8.38 13.68
C ALA A 49 -4.12 9.20 14.81
N GLY A 50 -5.45 9.29 14.79
CA GLY A 50 -6.24 10.04 15.78
C GLY A 50 -6.30 11.56 15.55
N LEU A 51 -5.67 12.10 14.50
CA LEU A 51 -5.65 13.55 14.20
C LEU A 51 -6.73 13.99 13.20
N LYS A 52 -7.20 13.08 12.34
CA LYS A 52 -8.16 13.40 11.27
C LYS A 52 -9.39 12.51 11.30
N ASP A 53 -9.17 11.20 11.21
CA ASP A 53 -10.21 10.18 11.15
C ASP A 53 -10.08 9.25 12.38
N ASP A 54 -10.87 8.18 12.41
CA ASP A 54 -10.74 7.11 13.41
C ASP A 54 -9.31 6.55 13.47
N GLU A 55 -8.73 6.53 14.67
CA GLU A 55 -7.35 6.09 14.92
C GLU A 55 -7.12 4.65 14.43
N ILE A 56 -8.08 3.75 14.69
CA ILE A 56 -7.98 2.34 14.28
C ILE A 56 -7.91 2.23 12.75
N THR A 57 -8.68 3.03 12.03
CA THR A 57 -8.67 3.07 10.57
C THR A 57 -7.31 3.51 10.03
N ASP A 58 -6.68 4.53 10.62
CA ASP A 58 -5.34 4.97 10.23
C ASP A 58 -4.27 3.92 10.54
N LEU A 59 -4.33 3.27 11.71
CA LEU A 59 -3.43 2.17 12.05
C LEU A 59 -3.56 0.98 11.09
N ARG A 60 -4.78 0.66 10.64
CA ARG A 60 -5.03 -0.38 9.63
C ARG A 60 -4.43 0.00 8.28
N LYS A 61 -4.63 1.25 7.82
CA LYS A 61 -4.03 1.75 6.58
C LYS A 61 -2.51 1.74 6.64
N ALA A 62 -1.93 2.17 7.75
CA ALA A 62 -0.48 2.12 7.98
C ALA A 62 0.06 0.69 7.86
N LYS A 63 -0.60 -0.27 8.53
CA LYS A 63 -0.23 -1.68 8.47
C LYS A 63 -0.28 -2.24 7.04
N GLU A 64 -1.36 -2.00 6.30
CA GLU A 64 -1.49 -2.46 4.91
C GLU A 64 -0.41 -1.85 4.00
N CYS A 65 -0.15 -0.54 4.12
CA CYS A 65 0.91 0.14 3.36
C CYS A 65 2.30 -0.43 3.67
N TRP A 66 2.59 -0.75 4.93
CA TRP A 66 3.85 -1.38 5.33
C TRP A 66 4.00 -2.79 4.76
N HIS A 67 2.94 -3.61 4.80
CA HIS A 67 2.96 -4.94 4.19
C HIS A 67 3.18 -4.87 2.68
N MET A 68 2.59 -3.88 2.01
CA MET A 68 2.80 -3.62 0.58
C MET A 68 4.26 -3.30 0.26
N ALA A 69 4.87 -2.38 1.02
CA ALA A 69 6.29 -2.04 0.88
C ALA A 69 7.18 -3.28 1.04
N LYS A 70 6.95 -4.09 2.09
CA LYS A 70 7.70 -5.34 2.30
C LYS A 70 7.53 -6.33 1.16
N ARG A 71 6.32 -6.50 0.63
CA ARG A 71 6.07 -7.39 -0.53
C ARG A 71 6.86 -6.94 -1.76
N MET A 72 6.93 -5.63 -1.99
CA MET A 72 7.68 -5.06 -3.13
C MET A 72 9.19 -5.18 -2.93
N MET A 73 9.70 -4.95 -1.72
CA MET A 73 11.11 -5.18 -1.39
C MET A 73 11.51 -6.65 -1.61
N LEU A 74 10.68 -7.59 -1.16
CA LEU A 74 10.91 -9.03 -1.36
C LEU A 74 10.85 -9.41 -2.84
N ARG A 75 9.88 -8.88 -3.58
CA ARG A 75 9.78 -9.11 -5.03
C ARG A 75 11.03 -8.62 -5.75
N LYS A 76 11.50 -7.41 -5.44
CA LYS A 76 12.73 -6.85 -6.00
C LYS A 76 13.94 -7.74 -5.68
N ALA A 77 14.10 -8.14 -4.42
CA ALA A 77 15.22 -9.00 -4.02
C ALA A 77 15.23 -10.36 -4.75
N VAL A 78 14.04 -10.93 -5.01
CA VAL A 78 13.90 -12.16 -5.81
C VAL A 78 14.21 -11.91 -7.29
N GLU A 79 13.85 -10.75 -7.84
CA GLU A 79 14.14 -10.38 -9.22
C GLU A 79 15.64 -10.09 -9.44
N ASP A 80 16.29 -9.40 -8.50
CA ASP A 80 17.74 -9.10 -8.54
C ASP A 80 18.61 -10.36 -8.32
N GLY A 81 18.09 -11.39 -7.64
CA GLY A 81 18.81 -12.64 -7.38
C GLY A 81 18.69 -13.71 -8.49
N LYS A 82 18.11 -13.36 -9.65
CA LYS A 82 17.92 -14.28 -10.80
C LYS A 82 19.07 -14.23 -11.82
N ASP A 83 20.15 -13.54 -11.49
CA ASP A 83 21.37 -13.46 -12.30
C ASP A 83 22.16 -14.78 -12.32
#